data_AF-A0A9C5ZC69-F1
#
_entry.id   AF-A0A9C5ZC69-F1
#
_cell.length_a   1.000
_cell.length_b   1.000
_cell.length_c   1.000
_cell.angle_alpha   90.00
_cell.angle_beta   90.00
_cell.angle_gamma   90.00
#
_symmetry.space_group_name_H-M   'P 1'
#
loop_
_entity.id
_entity.type
_entity.pdbx_description
1 polymer ?
#
loop_
_entity_poly.entity_id
_entity_poly.type
_entity_poly.pdbx_seq_one_letter_code
_entity_poly.pdbx_strand_id
1 'polypeptide(L)'
;MDGLLEAYPGITIHAYRVTEGMATLELLLTKIPIKTEKQALKILDICSKKQFINAEEEVCEVQANKSFTEERYDVLDSDGFEKMVCVKGDQYINVMSQTEGHTVQLIAGNHLSCDTCILKRDHHCVFTGCCVGHRNQRYFLRFIVHIILGTFYALCYNSAYFWWLHKETFLDLGTAVKMICPFMTFLAEFSWTNIYLVIYEINVIALIYTGVLSFFQGSNILKGAVSYHERQTAKYDMGWRKNLIIVMGNRWRLVWLWAFLDSKLPHDGV
;
A
#
# COMPACT_ATOMS: atom_id res chain seq x y z
N MET A 1 -15.29 -0.01 -32.31
CA MET A 1 -15.19 1.24 -33.10
C MET A 1 -16.52 1.96 -33.06
N ASP A 2 -17.62 1.22 -33.18
CA ASP A 2 -19.00 1.75 -33.11
C ASP A 2 -19.31 2.54 -31.83
N GLY A 3 -18.86 2.08 -30.65
CA GLY A 3 -19.08 2.81 -29.38
C GLY A 3 -18.31 4.13 -29.21
N LEU A 4 -17.19 4.33 -29.94
CA LEU A 4 -16.40 5.57 -29.93
C LEU A 4 -17.05 6.65 -30.81
N LEU A 5 -17.60 6.23 -31.94
CA LEU A 5 -18.33 7.09 -32.88
C LEU A 5 -19.66 7.57 -32.26
N GLU A 6 -20.34 6.73 -31.47
CA GLU A 6 -21.53 7.13 -30.68
C GLU A 6 -21.21 8.09 -29.53
N ALA A 7 -20.01 8.02 -28.95
CA ALA A 7 -19.61 8.91 -27.85
C ALA A 7 -19.17 10.29 -28.34
N TYR A 8 -18.66 10.39 -29.57
CA TYR A 8 -18.13 11.61 -30.17
C TYR A 8 -18.51 11.72 -31.65
N PRO A 9 -19.70 12.26 -31.98
CA PRO A 9 -20.19 12.37 -33.36
C PRO A 9 -19.38 13.32 -34.26
N GLY A 10 -18.32 13.96 -33.74
CA GLY A 10 -17.41 14.85 -34.48
C GLY A 10 -15.97 14.35 -34.62
N ILE A 11 -15.64 13.16 -34.10
CA ILE A 11 -14.31 12.57 -34.30
C ILE A 11 -14.40 11.61 -35.48
N THR A 12 -14.01 12.09 -36.66
CA THR A 12 -13.83 11.25 -37.84
C THR A 12 -12.59 10.39 -37.64
N ILE A 13 -12.73 9.23 -37.00
CA ILE A 13 -11.69 8.21 -36.97
C ILE A 13 -11.61 7.66 -38.39
N HIS A 14 -10.78 8.27 -39.24
CA HIS A 14 -10.43 7.71 -40.53
C HIS A 14 -9.98 6.27 -40.28
N ALA A 15 -10.72 5.32 -40.87
CA ALA A 15 -10.54 3.89 -40.66
C ALA A 15 -9.08 3.49 -40.92
N TYR A 16 -8.30 3.38 -39.85
CA TYR A 16 -6.94 2.88 -39.92
C TYR A 16 -6.96 1.36 -39.82
N ARG A 17 -6.22 0.73 -40.73
CA ARG A 17 -6.10 -0.72 -40.92
C ARG A 17 -5.89 -1.47 -39.61
N VAL A 18 -6.56 -2.62 -39.54
CA VAL A 18 -6.76 -3.54 -38.39
C VAL A 18 -5.45 -4.09 -37.77
N THR A 19 -4.27 -3.75 -38.27
CA THR A 19 -2.98 -4.29 -37.79
C THR A 19 -2.03 -3.24 -37.20
N GLU A 20 -2.20 -1.95 -37.48
CA GLU A 20 -1.35 -0.85 -36.94
C GLU A 20 -2.11 0.08 -35.97
N GLY A 21 -3.38 -0.23 -35.70
CA GLY A 21 -4.33 0.68 -35.06
C GLY A 21 -4.38 0.66 -33.53
N MET A 22 -3.88 -0.37 -32.83
CA MET A 22 -4.11 -0.51 -31.38
C MET A 22 -3.30 0.50 -30.56
N ALA A 23 -2.00 0.64 -30.81
CA ALA A 23 -1.16 1.63 -30.13
C ALA A 23 -1.54 3.08 -30.51
N THR A 24 -1.90 3.30 -31.77
CA THR A 24 -2.41 4.60 -32.25
C THR A 24 -3.74 4.94 -31.58
N LEU A 25 -4.63 3.96 -31.41
CA LEU A 25 -5.90 4.14 -30.72
C LEU A 25 -5.69 4.43 -29.23
N GLU A 26 -4.77 3.71 -28.57
CA GLU A 26 -4.37 3.97 -27.18
C GLU A 26 -3.88 5.43 -27.02
N LEU A 27 -2.97 5.91 -27.89
CA LEU A 27 -2.48 7.29 -27.87
C LEU A 27 -3.53 8.35 -28.24
N LEU A 28 -4.51 8.00 -29.07
CA LEU A 28 -5.59 8.93 -29.42
C LEU A 28 -6.58 9.07 -28.28
N LEU A 29 -6.89 7.98 -27.58
CA LEU A 29 -7.83 7.97 -26.45
C LEU A 29 -7.38 8.93 -25.35
N THR A 30 -6.08 9.02 -25.05
CA THR A 30 -5.56 9.93 -24.03
C THR A 30 -5.61 11.41 -24.43
N LYS A 31 -5.67 11.70 -25.72
CA LYS A 31 -5.76 13.06 -26.27
C LYS A 31 -7.19 13.56 -26.46
N ILE A 32 -8.20 12.72 -26.22
CA ILE A 32 -9.60 13.15 -26.36
C ILE A 32 -9.94 14.15 -25.24
N PRO A 33 -10.43 15.35 -25.58
CA PRO A 33 -10.84 16.32 -24.56
C PRO A 33 -12.08 15.81 -23.82
N ILE A 34 -11.92 15.49 -22.53
CA ILE A 34 -12.98 15.01 -21.66
C ILE A 34 -13.72 16.19 -21.04
N LYS A 35 -14.95 16.44 -21.51
CA LYS A 35 -15.77 17.57 -21.02
C LYS A 35 -16.73 17.15 -19.90
N THR A 36 -17.15 15.89 -19.88
CA THR A 36 -18.16 15.37 -18.97
C THR A 36 -17.74 14.03 -18.36
N GLU A 37 -18.23 13.72 -17.16
CA GLU A 37 -17.97 12.43 -16.50
C GLU A 37 -18.49 11.24 -17.30
N LYS A 38 -19.66 11.39 -17.93
CA LYS A 38 -20.24 10.34 -18.77
C LYS A 38 -19.34 10.00 -19.97
N GLN A 39 -18.61 10.99 -20.50
CA GLN A 39 -17.59 10.75 -21.53
C GLN A 39 -16.38 10.02 -20.96
N ALA A 40 -15.90 10.42 -19.78
CA ALA A 40 -14.79 9.77 -19.10
C ALA A 40 -15.07 8.28 -18.83
N LEU A 41 -16.26 7.97 -18.29
CA LEU A 41 -16.72 6.61 -18.02
C LEU A 41 -16.79 5.74 -19.27
N LYS A 42 -17.25 6.30 -20.40
CA LYS A 42 -17.27 5.58 -21.68
C LYS A 42 -15.86 5.28 -22.18
N ILE A 43 -14.94 6.24 -22.07
CA ILE A 43 -13.54 6.05 -22.46
C ILE A 43 -12.90 4.96 -21.60
N LEU A 44 -13.10 4.97 -20.29
CA LEU A 44 -12.62 3.93 -19.38
C LEU A 44 -13.18 2.55 -19.71
N ASP A 45 -14.49 2.42 -19.98
CA ASP A 45 -15.10 1.16 -20.41
C ASP A 45 -14.47 0.63 -21.71
N ILE A 46 -14.15 1.52 -22.65
CA ILE A 46 -13.46 1.16 -23.90
C ILE A 46 -12.02 0.72 -23.61
N CYS A 47 -11.27 1.46 -22.79
CA CYS A 47 -9.89 1.13 -22.42
C CYS A 47 -9.83 -0.23 -21.71
N SER A 48 -10.71 -0.47 -20.73
CA SER A 48 -10.80 -1.72 -19.99
C SER A 48 -11.14 -2.91 -20.90
N LYS A 49 -12.16 -2.79 -21.77
CA LYS A 49 -12.51 -3.84 -22.76
C LYS A 49 -11.40 -4.14 -23.76
N LYS A 50 -10.51 -3.17 -24.02
CA LYS A 50 -9.39 -3.29 -24.96
C LYS A 50 -8.04 -3.55 -24.28
N GLN A 51 -8.01 -3.61 -22.95
CA GLN A 51 -6.79 -3.73 -22.14
C GLN A 51 -5.76 -2.64 -22.44
N PHE A 52 -6.22 -1.41 -22.70
CA PHE A 52 -5.35 -0.24 -22.89
C PHE A 52 -4.98 0.38 -21.55
N ILE A 53 -4.09 -0.33 -20.86
CA ILE A 53 -3.67 -0.05 -19.49
C ILE A 53 -3.10 1.38 -19.35
N ASN A 54 -2.26 1.85 -20.28
CA ASN A 54 -1.66 3.19 -20.17
C ASN A 54 -2.68 4.31 -20.47
N ALA A 55 -3.59 4.08 -21.44
CA ALA A 55 -4.62 5.07 -21.73
C ALA A 55 -5.68 5.17 -20.63
N GLU A 56 -5.98 4.04 -19.99
CA GLU A 56 -6.81 4.00 -18.79
C GLU A 56 -6.17 4.78 -17.65
N GLU A 57 -4.86 4.61 -17.43
CA GLU A 57 -4.07 5.35 -16.43
C GLU A 57 -4.14 6.86 -16.64
N GLU A 58 -3.84 7.34 -17.85
CA GLU A 58 -3.77 8.78 -18.15
C GLU A 58 -5.15 9.44 -18.04
N VAL A 59 -6.21 8.76 -18.50
CA VAL A 59 -7.59 9.24 -18.36
C VAL A 59 -7.99 9.33 -16.88
N CYS A 60 -7.63 8.32 -16.10
CA CYS A 60 -7.84 8.30 -14.67
C CYS A 60 -7.12 9.46 -13.96
N GLU A 61 -5.83 9.64 -14.20
CA GLU A 61 -5.02 10.70 -13.59
C GLU A 61 -5.60 12.11 -13.86
N VAL A 62 -5.99 12.39 -15.10
CA VAL A 62 -6.56 13.69 -15.48
C VAL A 62 -7.87 13.97 -14.72
N GLN A 63 -8.74 12.98 -14.57
CA GLN A 63 -10.01 13.17 -13.87
C GLN A 63 -9.86 13.17 -12.34
N ALA A 64 -8.91 12.42 -11.79
CA ALA A 64 -8.56 12.49 -10.37
C ALA A 64 -8.10 13.91 -10.00
N ASN A 65 -7.18 14.48 -10.79
CA ASN A 65 -6.73 15.86 -10.64
C ASN A 65 -7.87 16.87 -10.77
N LYS A 66 -8.76 16.68 -11.75
CA LYS A 66 -9.93 17.54 -11.92
C LYS A 66 -10.86 17.51 -10.69
N SER A 67 -11.16 16.33 -10.17
CA SER A 67 -12.02 16.16 -8.99
C SER A 67 -11.39 16.81 -7.75
N PHE A 68 -10.06 16.75 -7.61
CA PHE A 68 -9.32 17.44 -6.57
C PHE A 68 -9.39 18.97 -6.74
N THR A 69 -9.12 19.50 -7.93
CA THR A 69 -9.18 20.96 -8.18
C THR A 69 -10.58 21.55 -7.99
N GLU A 70 -11.62 20.74 -8.20
CA GLU A 70 -13.02 21.15 -8.04
C GLU A 70 -13.54 20.88 -6.60
N GLU A 71 -12.69 20.46 -5.67
CA GLU A 71 -13.04 20.11 -4.28
C GLU A 71 -14.20 19.09 -4.20
N ARG A 72 -14.32 18.20 -5.18
CA ARG A 72 -15.36 17.15 -5.22
C ARG A 72 -14.97 15.91 -4.43
N TYR A 73 -14.31 16.11 -3.29
CA TYR A 73 -13.88 15.07 -2.37
C TYR A 73 -14.11 15.52 -0.94
N ASP A 74 -14.53 14.60 -0.08
CA ASP A 74 -14.59 14.83 1.36
C ASP A 74 -13.31 14.30 2.01
N VAL A 75 -12.68 15.13 2.84
CA VAL A 75 -11.57 14.72 3.70
C VAL A 75 -12.14 14.29 5.04
N LEU A 76 -12.17 12.99 5.30
CA LEU A 76 -12.49 12.50 6.64
C LEU A 76 -11.22 12.38 7.48
N ASP A 77 -11.15 13.15 8.56
CA ASP A 77 -10.05 13.16 9.54
C ASP A 77 -10.46 12.58 10.91
N SER A 78 -11.53 11.77 10.97
CA SER A 78 -12.07 11.29 12.26
C SER A 78 -11.08 10.48 13.09
N ASP A 79 -10.07 9.87 12.45
CA ASP A 79 -9.16 8.91 13.05
C ASP A 79 -7.68 9.38 13.02
N GLY A 80 -7.39 10.62 12.59
CA GLY A 80 -6.02 11.10 12.33
C GLY A 80 -5.39 10.51 11.05
N PHE A 81 -6.22 9.93 10.18
CA PHE A 81 -5.87 9.40 8.88
C PHE A 81 -6.78 10.05 7.84
N GLU A 82 -6.30 11.03 7.08
CA GLU A 82 -7.13 11.58 6.00
C GLU A 82 -7.42 10.50 4.96
N LYS A 83 -8.71 10.23 4.79
CA LYS A 83 -9.28 9.40 3.73
C LYS A 83 -9.98 10.36 2.76
N MET A 84 -9.75 10.17 1.46
CA MET A 84 -10.59 10.82 0.46
C MET A 84 -11.83 9.96 0.26
N VAL A 85 -12.97 10.50 0.71
CA VAL A 85 -14.27 9.88 0.49
C VAL A 85 -14.92 10.55 -0.71
N CYS A 86 -15.51 9.74 -1.58
CA CYS A 86 -16.30 10.22 -2.70
C CYS A 86 -17.50 11.01 -2.16
N VAL A 87 -17.70 12.24 -2.62
CA VAL A 87 -18.96 12.94 -2.37
C VAL A 87 -20.08 12.13 -3.02
N LYS A 88 -21.16 11.89 -2.28
CA LYS A 88 -22.28 11.03 -2.67
C LYS A 88 -22.84 11.46 -4.04
N GLY A 89 -22.46 10.76 -5.12
CA GLY A 89 -22.87 11.09 -6.49
C GLY A 89 -21.79 10.85 -7.55
N ASP A 90 -20.51 10.76 -7.18
CA ASP A 90 -19.41 10.58 -8.12
C ASP A 90 -19.27 9.11 -8.59
N GLN A 91 -20.03 8.73 -9.62
CA GLN A 91 -19.96 7.40 -10.26
C GLN A 91 -18.56 7.08 -10.80
N TYR A 92 -17.78 8.11 -11.11
CA TYR A 92 -16.48 8.02 -11.74
C TYR A 92 -15.39 7.43 -10.83
N ILE A 93 -15.32 7.87 -9.57
CA ILE A 93 -14.32 7.39 -8.61
C ILE A 93 -14.60 5.92 -8.22
N ASN A 94 -15.87 5.51 -8.22
CA ASN A 94 -16.27 4.13 -7.97
C ASN A 94 -15.80 3.20 -9.11
N VAL A 95 -15.84 3.67 -10.37
CA VAL A 95 -15.31 2.91 -11.52
C VAL A 95 -13.78 2.83 -11.49
N MET A 96 -13.07 3.89 -11.08
CA MET A 96 -11.62 3.82 -10.84
C MET A 96 -11.23 2.77 -9.80
N SER A 97 -12.06 2.55 -8.77
CA SER A 97 -11.78 1.52 -7.77
C SER A 97 -11.80 0.09 -8.33
N GLN A 98 -12.43 -0.08 -9.50
CA GLN A 98 -12.68 -1.36 -10.15
C GLN A 98 -11.71 -1.69 -11.30
N THR A 99 -10.80 -0.79 -11.67
CA THR A 99 -9.87 -1.01 -12.78
C THR A 99 -8.60 -1.73 -12.30
N GLU A 100 -8.17 -2.77 -13.02
CA GLU A 100 -7.06 -3.65 -12.61
C GLU A 100 -5.65 -3.06 -12.89
N GLY A 101 -5.57 -1.83 -13.42
CA GLY A 101 -4.36 -1.25 -13.98
C GLY A 101 -3.58 -0.28 -13.09
N HIS A 102 -4.19 0.79 -12.57
CA HIS A 102 -3.42 1.96 -12.09
C HIS A 102 -4.22 2.71 -11.02
N THR A 103 -3.83 2.77 -9.74
CA THR A 103 -2.50 2.98 -9.14
C THR A 103 -1.87 4.35 -9.39
N VAL A 104 -2.59 5.35 -9.89
CA VAL A 104 -2.13 6.75 -9.84
C VAL A 104 -2.75 7.43 -8.64
N GLN A 105 -1.99 7.49 -7.55
CA GLN A 105 -2.20 8.33 -6.35
C GLN A 105 -3.53 8.21 -5.58
N LEU A 106 -4.62 7.66 -6.13
CA LEU A 106 -5.86 7.29 -5.45
C LEU A 106 -6.00 5.77 -5.54
N ILE A 107 -5.29 5.04 -4.69
CA ILE A 107 -5.40 3.58 -4.69
C ILE A 107 -6.63 3.23 -3.86
N ALA A 108 -7.80 3.33 -4.48
CA ALA A 108 -8.97 2.57 -4.10
C ALA A 108 -8.83 1.16 -4.69
N GLY A 109 -7.90 0.36 -4.18
CA GLY A 109 -7.93 -1.06 -4.49
C GLY A 109 -9.22 -1.67 -3.96
N ASN A 110 -9.97 -2.36 -4.81
CA ASN A 110 -11.06 -3.28 -4.48
C ASN A 110 -10.68 -4.21 -3.31
N HIS A 111 -10.86 -3.72 -2.10
CA HIS A 111 -10.90 -4.53 -0.90
C HIS A 111 -12.12 -4.02 -0.15
N LEU A 112 -13.09 -4.91 0.00
CA LEU A 112 -14.37 -4.77 0.71
C LEU A 112 -14.26 -4.16 2.12
N SER A 113 -13.06 -3.84 2.61
CA SER A 113 -12.76 -3.45 3.98
C SER A 113 -12.61 -1.94 4.24
N CYS A 114 -12.28 -1.09 3.24
CA CYS A 114 -12.07 0.36 3.49
C CYS A 114 -13.12 1.29 2.82
N ASP A 115 -13.86 0.85 1.78
CA ASP A 115 -14.91 1.60 1.04
C ASP A 115 -14.59 3.10 0.77
N THR A 116 -13.32 3.42 0.51
CA THR A 116 -12.81 4.80 0.35
C THR A 116 -11.50 4.81 -0.44
N CYS A 117 -11.20 5.93 -1.10
CA CYS A 117 -9.91 6.14 -1.76
C CYS A 117 -8.83 6.52 -0.76
N ILE A 118 -7.68 5.84 -0.84
CA ILE A 118 -6.52 6.09 0.03
C ILE A 118 -5.38 6.65 -0.81
N LEU A 119 -4.95 7.86 -0.47
CA LEU A 119 -3.87 8.56 -1.15
C LEU A 119 -2.55 7.80 -1.02
N LYS A 120 -1.88 7.52 -2.14
CA LYS A 120 -0.64 6.71 -2.19
C LYS A 120 -0.74 5.45 -1.31
N ARG A 121 -1.84 4.69 -1.39
CA ARG A 121 -2.02 3.46 -0.61
C ARG A 121 -0.86 2.52 -0.84
N ASP A 122 -0.37 1.96 0.24
CA ASP A 122 0.58 0.87 0.19
C ASP A 122 -0.15 -0.47 0.36
N HIS A 123 -0.90 -0.64 1.45
CA HIS A 123 -1.67 -1.85 1.73
C HIS A 123 -2.78 -1.63 2.77
N HIS A 124 -3.72 -2.56 2.87
CA HIS A 124 -4.62 -2.65 4.03
C HIS A 124 -3.96 -3.53 5.08
N CYS A 125 -3.63 -2.96 6.23
CA CYS A 125 -2.95 -3.71 7.27
C CYS A 125 -4.00 -4.37 8.18
N VAL A 126 -4.06 -5.70 8.16
CA VAL A 126 -4.96 -6.49 9.02
C VAL A 126 -4.63 -6.30 10.50
N PHE A 127 -3.36 -6.04 10.84
CA PHE A 127 -2.93 -5.86 12.23
C PHE A 127 -3.37 -4.53 12.84
N THR A 128 -3.38 -3.46 12.06
CA THR A 128 -3.84 -2.14 12.53
C THR A 128 -5.31 -1.89 12.22
N GLY A 129 -5.96 -2.77 11.44
CA GLY A 129 -7.35 -2.62 10.99
C GLY A 129 -7.57 -1.40 10.10
N CYS A 130 -6.51 -0.85 9.50
CA CYS A 130 -6.60 0.37 8.71
C CYS A 130 -5.73 0.32 7.44
N CYS A 131 -6.10 1.14 6.46
CA CYS A 131 -5.34 1.30 5.23
C CYS A 131 -4.10 2.19 5.46
N VAL A 132 -2.92 1.73 5.02
CA VAL A 132 -1.64 2.47 5.06
C VAL A 132 -1.44 3.18 3.71
N GLY A 133 -1.12 4.47 3.75
CA GLY A 133 -0.91 5.35 2.60
C GLY A 133 -0.12 6.61 2.96
N HIS A 134 -0.23 7.67 2.16
CA HIS A 134 0.63 8.86 2.19
C HIS A 134 0.90 9.42 3.60
N ARG A 135 -0.17 9.64 4.38
CA ARG A 135 -0.08 10.39 5.65
C ARG A 135 0.29 9.54 6.86
N ASN A 136 0.11 8.23 6.77
CA ASN A 136 0.41 7.32 7.87
C ASN A 136 1.51 6.30 7.61
N GLN A 137 2.07 6.25 6.40
CA GLN A 137 3.21 5.39 6.09
C GLN A 137 4.38 5.65 7.07
N ARG A 138 4.58 6.89 7.53
CA ARG A 138 5.56 7.24 8.58
C ARG A 138 5.31 6.52 9.90
N TYR A 139 4.06 6.46 10.34
CA TYR A 139 3.68 5.87 11.62
C TYR A 139 3.76 4.36 11.55
N PHE A 140 3.35 3.77 10.43
CA PHE A 140 3.47 2.34 10.18
C PHE A 140 4.93 1.87 10.18
N LEU A 141 5.83 2.60 9.50
CA LEU A 141 7.26 2.26 9.50
C LEU A 141 7.84 2.29 10.91
N ARG A 142 7.48 3.31 11.69
CA ARG A 142 7.92 3.43 13.07
C ARG A 142 7.34 2.35 13.96
N PHE A 143 6.07 2.01 13.80
CA PHE A 143 5.42 0.90 14.49
C PHE A 143 6.19 -0.41 14.30
N ILE A 144 6.59 -0.74 13.05
CA ILE A 144 7.41 -1.92 12.77
C ILE A 144 8.76 -1.85 13.50
N VAL A 145 9.45 -0.70 13.45
CA VAL A 145 10.75 -0.54 14.13
C VAL A 145 10.63 -0.70 15.64
N HIS A 146 9.56 -0.18 16.26
CA HIS A 146 9.35 -0.36 17.70
C HIS A 146 9.04 -1.81 18.06
N ILE A 147 8.30 -2.54 17.22
CA ILE A 147 8.11 -3.99 17.42
C ILE A 147 9.44 -4.73 17.32
N ILE A 148 10.30 -4.41 16.35
CA ILE A 148 11.62 -5.03 16.22
C ILE A 148 12.45 -4.77 17.49
N LEU A 149 12.52 -3.53 17.96
CA LEU A 149 13.26 -3.18 19.17
C LEU A 149 12.72 -3.88 20.41
N GLY A 150 11.39 -3.91 20.56
CA GLY A 150 10.71 -4.55 21.69
C GLY A 150 10.89 -6.07 21.70
N THR A 151 10.70 -6.73 20.54
CA THR A 151 10.87 -8.18 20.41
C THR A 151 12.33 -8.60 20.53
N PHE A 152 13.27 -7.80 20.00
CA PHE A 152 14.70 -8.03 20.22
C PHE A 152 15.10 -7.91 21.69
N TYR A 153 14.64 -6.87 22.38
CA TYR A 153 14.87 -6.70 23.81
C TYR A 153 14.30 -7.87 24.63
N ALA A 154 13.05 -8.25 24.36
CA ALA A 154 12.40 -9.38 25.01
C ALA A 154 13.14 -10.69 24.73
N LEU A 155 13.62 -10.89 23.50
CA LEU A 155 14.40 -12.08 23.12
C LEU A 155 15.72 -12.15 23.89
N CYS A 156 16.48 -11.05 23.97
CA CYS A 156 17.71 -11.01 24.77
C CYS A 156 17.45 -11.31 26.24
N TYR A 157 16.41 -10.72 26.83
CA TYR A 157 16.03 -10.95 28.22
C TYR A 157 15.63 -12.41 28.45
N ASN A 158 14.75 -12.96 27.60
CA ASN A 158 14.30 -14.34 27.73
C ASN A 158 15.45 -15.33 27.53
N SER A 159 16.34 -15.10 26.56
CA SER A 159 17.54 -15.93 26.37
C SER A 159 18.43 -15.94 27.60
N ALA A 160 18.66 -14.78 28.24
CA ALA A 160 19.42 -14.70 29.47
C ALA A 160 18.72 -15.43 30.63
N TYR A 161 17.39 -15.29 30.74
CA TYR A 161 16.58 -15.99 31.74
C TYR A 161 16.65 -17.51 31.57
N PHE A 162 16.44 -18.02 30.35
CA PHE A 162 16.53 -19.46 30.05
C PHE A 162 17.93 -20.01 30.30
N TRP A 163 18.97 -19.26 29.91
CA TRP A 163 20.35 -19.65 30.14
C TRP A 163 20.67 -19.77 31.64
N TRP A 164 20.10 -18.89 32.48
CA TRP A 164 20.38 -18.89 33.92
C TRP A 164 19.54 -19.90 34.71
N LEU A 165 18.22 -19.98 34.47
CA LEU A 165 17.31 -20.83 35.25
C LEU A 165 17.04 -22.21 34.64
N HIS A 166 17.18 -22.37 33.32
CA HIS A 166 16.72 -23.55 32.59
C HIS A 166 17.77 -24.04 31.58
N LYS A 167 19.06 -23.94 31.94
CA LYS A 167 20.19 -24.28 31.06
C LYS A 167 20.07 -25.69 30.46
N GLU A 168 19.66 -26.67 31.26
CA GLU A 168 19.54 -28.05 30.78
C GLU A 168 18.41 -28.20 29.76
N THR A 169 17.28 -27.51 29.97
CA THR A 169 16.19 -27.46 29.00
C THR A 169 16.62 -26.73 27.73
N PHE A 170 17.42 -25.65 27.84
CA PHE A 170 17.87 -24.87 26.70
C PHE A 170 18.82 -25.64 25.77
N LEU A 171 19.66 -26.52 26.33
CA LEU A 171 20.62 -27.33 25.57
C LEU A 171 20.06 -28.69 25.15
N ASP A 172 18.86 -29.05 25.60
CA ASP A 172 18.23 -30.31 25.26
C ASP A 172 17.83 -30.37 23.78
N LEU A 173 18.19 -31.47 23.11
CA LEU A 173 17.84 -31.71 21.71
C LEU A 173 16.31 -31.85 21.55
N GLY A 174 15.62 -32.34 22.58
CA GLY A 174 14.17 -32.37 22.63
C GLY A 174 13.57 -30.97 22.53
N THR A 175 14.14 -29.98 23.20
CA THR A 175 13.72 -28.56 23.09
C THR A 175 13.92 -28.01 21.68
N ALA A 176 14.98 -28.41 20.97
CA ALA A 176 15.15 -28.02 19.56
C ALA A 176 14.04 -28.58 18.65
N VAL A 177 13.55 -29.80 18.93
CA VAL A 177 12.38 -30.38 18.23
C VAL A 177 11.09 -29.63 18.59
N LYS A 178 10.93 -29.28 19.88
CA LYS A 178 9.78 -28.48 20.36
C LYS A 178 9.71 -27.11 19.66
N MET A 179 10.86 -26.47 19.46
CA MET A 179 11.02 -25.21 18.72
C MET A 179 10.60 -25.27 17.24
N ILE A 180 10.65 -26.45 16.62
CA ILE A 180 10.19 -26.63 15.22
C ILE A 180 8.68 -26.82 15.17
N CYS A 181 8.10 -27.50 16.18
CA CYS A 181 6.68 -27.83 16.26
C CYS A 181 6.04 -27.31 17.56
N PRO A 182 5.99 -25.97 17.73
CA PRO A 182 5.66 -25.35 19.01
C PRO A 182 4.22 -25.61 19.45
N PHE A 183 3.29 -25.52 18.51
CA PHE A 183 1.86 -25.72 18.72
C PHE A 183 1.52 -27.17 19.09
N MET A 184 2.18 -28.14 18.46
CA MET A 184 1.97 -29.56 18.75
C MET A 184 2.48 -29.94 20.15
N THR A 185 3.61 -29.36 20.55
CA THR A 185 4.20 -29.58 21.88
C THR A 185 3.32 -29.01 22.99
N PHE A 186 2.77 -27.80 22.79
CA PHE A 186 1.87 -27.17 23.76
C PHE A 186 0.58 -27.99 23.98
N LEU A 187 0.00 -28.54 22.91
CA LEU A 187 -1.21 -29.36 23.00
C LEU A 187 -0.97 -30.74 23.62
N ALA A 188 0.25 -31.29 23.49
CA ALA A 188 0.59 -32.60 24.01
C ALA A 188 0.78 -32.59 25.54
N GLU A 189 1.43 -31.55 26.09
CA GLU A 189 1.76 -31.48 27.51
C GLU A 189 1.67 -30.06 28.06
N PHE A 190 0.77 -29.83 29.01
CA PHE A 190 0.66 -28.55 29.70
C PHE A 190 1.71 -28.46 30.83
N SER A 191 2.67 -27.55 30.71
CA SER A 191 3.63 -27.22 31.76
C SER A 191 4.07 -25.76 31.70
N TRP A 192 4.50 -25.20 32.83
CA TRP A 192 5.04 -23.83 32.87
C TRP A 192 6.23 -23.63 31.94
N THR A 193 7.11 -24.62 31.86
CA THR A 193 8.25 -24.63 30.93
C THR A 193 7.80 -24.53 29.48
N ASN A 194 6.78 -25.29 29.07
CA ASN A 194 6.23 -25.22 27.72
C ASN A 194 5.56 -23.87 27.43
N ILE A 195 4.90 -23.24 28.42
CA ILE A 195 4.37 -21.87 28.26
C ILE A 195 5.49 -20.87 27.99
N TYR A 196 6.60 -20.93 28.74
CA TYR A 196 7.74 -20.04 28.52
C TYR A 196 8.37 -20.26 27.14
N LEU A 197 8.48 -21.52 26.68
CA LEU A 197 8.97 -21.85 25.35
C LEU A 197 8.07 -21.30 24.24
N VAL A 198 6.74 -21.45 24.36
CA VAL A 198 5.78 -20.88 23.40
C VAL A 198 5.89 -19.36 23.33
N ILE A 199 6.03 -18.67 24.47
CA ILE A 199 6.23 -17.22 24.49
C ILE A 199 7.55 -16.85 23.78
N TYR A 200 8.62 -17.60 24.04
CA TYR A 200 9.92 -17.40 23.39
C TYR A 200 9.81 -17.56 21.86
N GLU A 201 9.14 -18.62 21.40
CA GLU A 201 8.92 -18.89 19.99
C GLU A 201 8.07 -17.82 19.30
N ILE A 202 6.98 -17.37 19.94
CA ILE A 202 6.17 -16.25 19.43
C ILE A 202 7.03 -15.00 19.27
N ASN A 203 7.94 -14.71 20.22
CA ASN A 203 8.85 -13.57 20.11
C ASN A 203 9.83 -13.72 18.93
N VAL A 204 10.40 -14.92 18.72
CA VAL A 204 11.28 -15.21 17.58
C VAL A 204 10.54 -15.04 16.26
N ILE A 205 9.34 -15.62 16.14
CA ILE A 205 8.49 -15.52 14.94
C ILE A 205 8.13 -14.06 14.67
N ALA A 206 7.73 -13.31 15.70
CA ALA A 206 7.40 -11.90 15.58
C ALA A 206 8.61 -11.07 15.10
N LEU A 207 9.81 -11.33 15.64
CA LEU A 207 11.03 -10.64 15.22
C LEU A 207 11.39 -10.95 13.76
N ILE A 208 11.32 -12.21 13.34
CA ILE A 208 11.58 -12.61 11.95
C ILE A 208 10.55 -11.97 11.01
N TYR A 209 9.27 -12.09 11.34
CA TYR A 209 8.18 -11.55 10.53
C TYR A 209 8.29 -10.03 10.37
N THR A 210 8.50 -9.30 11.46
CA THR A 210 8.66 -7.84 11.41
C THR A 210 9.95 -7.40 10.74
N GLY A 211 11.04 -8.17 10.87
CA GLY A 211 12.28 -7.93 10.13
C GLY A 211 12.10 -8.06 8.62
N VAL A 212 11.41 -9.11 8.17
CA VAL A 212 11.07 -9.32 6.75
C VAL A 212 10.18 -8.19 6.22
N LEU A 213 9.11 -7.83 6.96
CA LEU A 213 8.25 -6.71 6.61
C LEU A 213 9.03 -5.38 6.51
N SER A 214 9.89 -5.09 7.49
CA SER A 214 10.74 -3.89 7.49
C SER A 214 11.68 -3.86 6.30
N PHE A 215 12.25 -5.00 5.92
CA PHE A 215 13.14 -5.10 4.77
C PHE A 215 12.40 -4.81 3.46
N PHE A 216 11.23 -5.42 3.26
CA PHE A 216 10.41 -5.19 2.07
C PHE A 216 9.92 -3.74 1.99
N GLN A 217 9.33 -3.24 3.07
CA GLN A 217 8.78 -1.88 3.10
C GLN A 217 9.89 -0.83 3.00
N GLY A 218 11.00 -1.02 3.72
CA GLY A 218 12.17 -0.16 3.62
C GLY A 218 12.72 -0.13 2.20
N SER A 219 12.84 -1.28 1.54
CA SER A 219 13.30 -1.36 0.15
C SER A 219 12.38 -0.63 -0.83
N ASN A 220 11.06 -0.74 -0.64
CA ASN A 220 10.08 -0.04 -1.47
C ASN A 220 10.19 1.48 -1.28
N ILE A 221 10.25 1.94 -0.03
CA ILE A 221 10.42 3.36 0.31
C ILE A 221 11.72 3.91 -0.29
N LEU A 222 12.83 3.19 -0.17
CA LEU A 222 14.12 3.67 -0.68
C LEU A 222 14.16 3.77 -2.20
N LYS A 223 13.32 3.00 -2.92
CA LYS A 223 13.17 3.03 -4.38
C LYS A 223 12.00 3.89 -4.87
N GLY A 224 11.27 4.55 -3.97
CA GLY A 224 10.10 5.34 -4.34
C GLY A 224 8.93 4.52 -4.92
N ALA A 225 8.81 3.24 -4.56
CA ALA A 225 7.74 2.35 -5.04
C ALA A 225 6.68 2.11 -3.95
N VAL A 226 5.42 1.90 -4.37
CA VAL A 226 4.37 1.25 -3.56
C VAL A 226 4.18 -0.21 -3.94
N SER A 227 3.51 -0.98 -3.08
CA SER A 227 3.42 -2.45 -3.17
C SER A 227 2.82 -3.01 -4.48
N TYR A 228 3.27 -4.24 -4.81
CA TYR A 228 2.94 -5.16 -5.93
C TYR A 228 3.03 -4.62 -7.38
N HIS A 229 2.34 -3.55 -7.75
CA HIS A 229 2.23 -3.12 -9.17
C HIS A 229 3.36 -2.17 -9.63
N GLU A 230 3.86 -1.29 -8.76
CA GLU A 230 4.85 -0.26 -9.16
C GLU A 230 6.31 -0.67 -8.96
N ARG A 231 6.56 -1.88 -8.48
CA ARG A 231 7.91 -2.34 -8.12
C ARG A 231 8.88 -2.38 -9.31
N GLN A 232 8.37 -2.37 -10.54
CA GLN A 232 9.14 -2.59 -11.77
C GLN A 232 9.55 -1.31 -12.51
N THR A 233 8.95 -0.15 -12.25
CA THR A 233 9.12 1.01 -13.14
C THR A 233 10.07 2.08 -12.62
N ALA A 234 10.42 2.09 -11.33
CA ALA A 234 11.24 3.14 -10.70
C ALA A 234 10.80 4.59 -11.08
N LYS A 235 9.54 4.76 -11.49
CA LYS A 235 9.00 5.96 -12.15
C LYS A 235 9.11 7.19 -11.25
N TYR A 236 9.04 6.96 -9.94
CA TYR A 236 9.04 7.98 -8.89
C TYR A 236 10.31 7.96 -8.01
N ASP A 237 11.36 7.24 -8.42
CA ASP A 237 12.62 7.21 -7.66
C ASP A 237 13.36 8.55 -7.80
N MET A 238 13.44 9.32 -6.72
CA MET A 238 14.20 10.56 -6.64
C MET A 238 15.52 10.42 -5.86
N GLY A 239 15.94 9.18 -5.61
CA GLY A 239 17.08 8.82 -4.78
C GLY A 239 16.68 8.61 -3.32
N TRP A 240 17.35 7.65 -2.67
CA TRP A 240 17.00 7.11 -1.36
C TRP A 240 16.72 8.16 -0.27
N ARG A 241 17.47 9.28 -0.25
CA ARG A 241 17.27 10.37 0.72
C ARG A 241 15.95 11.09 0.51
N LYS A 242 15.67 11.47 -0.74
CA LYS A 242 14.43 12.21 -1.06
C LYS A 242 13.23 11.30 -0.86
N ASN A 243 13.33 10.04 -1.26
CA ASN A 243 12.25 9.07 -1.06
C ASN A 243 11.94 8.84 0.42
N LEU A 244 12.98 8.79 1.28
CA LEU A 244 12.78 8.70 2.72
C LEU A 244 12.15 9.98 3.31
N ILE A 245 12.58 11.16 2.87
CA ILE A 245 12.03 12.46 3.32
C ILE A 245 10.56 12.60 2.90
N ILE A 246 10.20 12.12 1.72
CA ILE A 246 8.81 12.08 1.25
C ILE A 246 7.90 11.32 2.21
N VAL A 247 8.39 10.18 2.74
CA VAL A 247 7.61 9.36 3.67
C VAL A 247 7.66 9.90 5.09
N MET A 248 8.83 10.30 5.58
CA MET A 248 9.05 10.65 6.99
C MET A 248 8.85 12.15 7.29
N GLY A 249 8.74 12.98 6.26
CA GLY A 249 8.61 14.44 6.33
C GLY A 249 9.92 15.18 6.58
N ASN A 250 9.85 16.51 6.63
CA ASN A 250 11.02 17.40 6.71
C ASN A 250 11.86 17.18 7.98
N ARG A 251 11.24 16.71 9.07
CA ARG A 251 11.90 16.42 10.36
C ARG A 251 12.19 14.94 10.55
N TRP A 252 12.46 14.20 9.46
CA TRP A 252 12.62 12.74 9.46
C TRP A 252 13.62 12.16 10.47
N ARG A 253 14.62 12.92 10.90
CA ARG A 253 15.57 12.47 11.94
C ARG A 253 14.97 12.52 13.34
N LEU A 254 14.22 13.58 13.65
CA LEU A 254 13.65 13.82 14.97
C LEU A 254 12.47 12.90 15.26
N VAL A 255 11.70 12.55 14.23
CA VAL A 255 10.56 11.64 14.39
C VAL A 255 10.97 10.27 14.90
N TRP A 256 12.22 9.83 14.75
CA TRP A 256 12.67 8.57 15.35
C TRP A 256 12.73 8.61 16.89
N LEU A 257 12.91 9.79 17.49
CA LEU A 257 13.07 9.96 18.93
C LEU A 257 11.74 10.00 19.70
N TRP A 258 10.66 10.50 19.07
CA TRP A 258 9.37 10.70 19.76
C TRP A 258 8.18 10.39 18.85
N ALA A 259 7.29 9.48 19.26
CA ALA A 259 6.02 9.12 18.61
C ALA A 259 5.19 10.33 18.13
N PHE A 260 5.09 11.36 18.95
CA PHE A 260 4.16 12.48 18.76
C PHE A 260 4.81 13.71 18.10
N LEU A 261 6.08 13.61 17.69
CA LEU A 261 6.74 14.69 16.97
C LEU A 261 6.16 14.80 15.55
N ASP A 262 5.50 15.91 15.27
CA ASP A 262 4.96 16.15 13.93
C ASP A 262 6.08 16.47 12.92
N SER A 263 5.92 16.00 11.69
CA SER A 263 6.87 16.20 10.59
C SER A 263 6.12 16.44 9.29
N LYS A 264 5.91 17.72 8.96
CA LYS A 264 5.21 18.11 7.73
C LYS A 264 5.79 17.39 6.52
N LEU A 265 4.91 16.73 5.75
CA LEU A 265 5.28 16.05 4.51
C LEU A 265 5.62 17.09 3.43
N PRO A 266 6.53 16.78 2.48
CA PRO A 266 6.94 17.74 1.45
C PRO A 266 5.86 18.03 0.41
N HIS A 267 4.89 17.12 0.26
CA HIS A 267 3.78 17.22 -0.68
C HIS A 267 2.50 16.67 -0.02
N ASP A 268 1.36 17.05 -0.58
CA ASP A 268 0.02 16.65 -0.12
C ASP A 268 -0.37 15.24 -0.57
N GLY A 269 0.30 14.71 -1.59
CA GLY A 269 0.14 13.34 -2.10
C GLY A 269 -0.48 13.28 -3.49
N VAL A 270 -0.87 14.43 -4.05
CA VAL A 270 -1.38 14.62 -5.42
C VAL A 270 -0.26 15.14 -6.32
#